data_AF-A0A9Q0YE58-F1
#
_entry.id   AF-A0A9Q0YE58-F1
#
_cell.length_a   1.000
_cell.length_b   1.000
_cell.length_c   1.000
_cell.angle_alpha   90.00
_cell.angle_beta   90.00
_cell.angle_gamma   90.00
#
_symmetry.space_group_name_H-M   'P 1'
#
loop_
_entity.id
_entity.type
_entity.pdbx_description
1 polymer ?
#
loop_
_entity_poly.entity_id
_entity_poly.type
_entity_poly.pdbx_seq_one_letter_code
_entity_poly.pdbx_strand_id
1 'polypeptide(L)' 'MQLTVTPRNSLSPRIYGLPKVHKEGIPLRPIVSSINSPSYNLARDLADILTPLSGKGMSYIKNSQHFVERAKKISIETRQ' A
#
# COMPACT_ATOMS: atom_id res chain seq x y z
N MET A 1 19.97 -29.30 14.21
CA MET A 1 18.66 -28.62 14.12
C MET A 1 18.34 -28.41 12.65
N GLN A 2 17.56 -29.29 12.03
CA GLN A 2 17.17 -29.17 10.63
C GLN A 2 15.99 -28.18 10.55
N LEU A 3 16.21 -26.99 10.00
CA LEU A 3 15.13 -26.05 9.68
C LEU A 3 14.44 -26.54 8.39
N THR A 4 13.62 -27.59 8.51
CA THR A 4 12.80 -28.05 7.39
C THR A 4 11.64 -27.07 7.22
N VAL A 5 11.71 -26.22 6.19
CA VAL A 5 10.60 -25.33 5.80
C VAL A 5 9.51 -26.17 5.15
N THR A 6 8.62 -26.74 5.95
CA THR A 6 7.42 -27.42 5.45
C THR A 6 6.44 -26.35 4.95
N PRO A 7 5.93 -26.42 3.70
CA PRO A 7 4.98 -25.46 3.19
C PRO A 7 3.65 -25.63 3.94
N ARG A 8 3.44 -24.83 4.97
CA ARG A 8 2.16 -24.78 5.69
C ARG A 8 1.17 -23.99 4.82
N ASN A 9 0.39 -24.68 3.99
CA ASN A 9 -0.77 -24.15 3.26
C ASN A 9 -0.52 -22.81 2.51
N SER A 10 0.66 -22.63 1.93
CA SER A 10 0.93 -21.44 1.11
C SER A 10 0.18 -21.57 -0.22
N LEU A 11 -0.67 -20.59 -0.52
CA LEU A 11 -1.39 -20.52 -1.79
C LEU A 11 -0.58 -19.71 -2.80
N SER A 12 -0.64 -20.09 -4.08
CA SER A 12 -0.10 -19.22 -5.12
C SER A 12 -0.91 -17.91 -5.16
N PRO A 13 -0.28 -16.74 -5.41
CA PRO A 13 -1.00 -15.48 -5.57
C PRO A 13 -2.11 -15.62 -6.62
N ARG A 14 -3.30 -15.12 -6.29
CA ARG A 14 -4.48 -15.24 -7.15
C ARG A 14 -4.69 -13.97 -7.96
N ILE A 15 -4.82 -14.09 -9.28
CA ILE A 15 -5.20 -12.97 -10.15
C ILE A 15 -6.73 -12.97 -10.37
N TYR A 16 -7.36 -11.81 -10.22
CA TYR A 16 -8.77 -11.61 -10.57
C TYR A 16 -9.00 -10.18 -11.06
N GLY A 17 -10.13 -9.95 -11.75
CA GLY A 17 -10.50 -8.64 -12.28
C GLY A 17 -11.59 -7.96 -11.47
N LEU A 18 -11.45 -6.67 -11.18
CA LEU A 18 -12.53 -5.83 -10.64
C LEU A 18 -13.10 -4.91 -11.72
N PRO A 19 -14.43 -4.82 -11.92
CA PRO A 19 -15.03 -3.93 -12.91
C PRO A 19 -14.68 -2.45 -12.70
N LYS A 20 -14.24 -1.77 -13.77
CA LYS A 20 -14.11 -0.31 -13.80
C LYS A 20 -15.47 0.32 -14.16
N VAL A 21 -16.40 0.38 -13.20
CA VAL A 21 -17.81 0.80 -13.39
C VAL A 21 -18.00 2.20 -14.00
N HIS A 22 -16.98 3.05 -13.96
CA HIS A 22 -17.01 4.42 -14.50
C HIS A 22 -16.47 4.52 -15.93
N LYS A 23 -16.17 3.39 -16.60
CA LYS A 23 -15.63 3.37 -17.97
C LYS A 23 -16.58 2.64 -18.90
N GLU A 24 -16.71 3.14 -20.12
CA GLU A 24 -17.43 2.46 -21.19
C GLU A 24 -16.84 1.07 -21.46
N GLY A 25 -17.70 0.11 -21.78
CA GLY A 25 -17.31 -1.30 -21.96
C GLY A 25 -16.89 -2.02 -20.66
N ILE A 26 -16.90 -1.33 -19.51
CA ILE A 26 -16.62 -1.88 -18.16
C ILE A 26 -15.35 -2.76 -18.14
N PRO A 27 -14.18 -2.24 -18.53
CA PRO A 27 -12.93 -3.02 -18.51
C PRO A 27 -12.59 -3.48 -17.08
N LEU A 28 -11.94 -4.64 -16.95
CA LEU A 28 -11.49 -5.15 -15.67
C LEU A 28 -10.18 -4.49 -15.22
N ARG A 29 -10.06 -4.20 -13.92
CA ARG A 29 -8.81 -3.88 -13.24
C ARG A 29 -8.19 -5.19 -12.75
N PRO A 30 -7.07 -5.67 -13.31
CA PRO A 30 -6.40 -6.85 -12.78
C PRO A 30 -5.86 -6.55 -11.37
N ILE A 31 -6.11 -7.46 -10.43
CA ILE A 31 -5.62 -7.43 -9.06
C ILE A 31 -4.93 -8.76 -8.79
N VAL A 32 -3.73 -8.70 -8.22
CA VAL A 32 -3.01 -9.86 -7.70
C VAL A 32 -3.16 -9.87 -6.18
N SER A 33 -3.84 -10.88 -5.64
CA SER A 33 -3.94 -11.09 -4.20
C SER A 33 -2.80 -11.98 -3.72
N SER A 34 -1.98 -11.42 -2.83
CA SER A 34 -0.90 -12.14 -2.14
C SER A 34 -1.32 -12.70 -0.78
N ILE A 35 -2.63 -12.74 -0.47
CA ILE A 35 -3.14 -13.30 0.77
C ILE A 35 -2.79 -14.80 0.84
N ASN A 36 -2.25 -15.24 1.97
CA ASN A 36 -1.75 -16.61 2.18
C ASN A 36 -0.65 -17.05 1.19
N SER A 37 -0.03 -16.10 0.49
CA SER A 37 1.12 -16.39 -0.36
C SER A 37 2.36 -16.75 0.45
N PRO A 38 3.37 -17.42 -0.13
CA PRO A 38 4.61 -17.74 0.58
C PRO A 38 5.30 -16.54 1.22
N SER A 39 5.17 -15.35 0.63
CA SER A 39 5.77 -14.10 1.13
C SER A 39 4.86 -13.29 2.06
N TYR A 40 3.63 -13.75 2.35
CA TYR A 40 2.64 -12.95 3.07
C TYR A 40 3.10 -12.58 4.48
N ASN A 41 3.55 -13.56 5.28
CA ASN A 41 4.01 -13.31 6.65
C ASN A 41 5.27 -12.43 6.68
N LEU A 42 6.22 -12.68 5.77
CA LEU A 42 7.40 -11.84 5.64
C LEU A 42 7.04 -10.38 5.33
N ALA A 43 6.11 -10.15 4.39
CA ALA A 43 5.65 -8.81 4.06
C ALA A 43 4.95 -8.13 5.25
N ARG A 44 4.18 -8.88 6.04
CA ARG A 44 3.54 -8.38 7.27
C ARG A 44 4.58 -7.96 8.32
N ASP A 45 5.53 -8.84 8.60
CA ASP A 45 6.54 -8.57 9.62
C ASP A 45 7.42 -7.35 9.23
N LEU A 46 7.76 -7.23 7.93
CA LEU A 46 8.43 -6.03 7.40
C LEU A 46 7.56 -4.77 7.52
N ALA A 47 6.25 -4.88 7.26
CA ALA A 47 5.34 -3.76 7.41
C ALA A 47 5.29 -3.28 8.87
N ASP A 48 5.27 -4.19 9.85
CA ASP A 48 5.28 -3.83 11.27
C ASP A 48 6.57 -3.09 11.67
N ILE A 49 7.72 -3.53 11.15
CA ILE A 49 9.02 -2.88 11.38
C ILE A 49 9.07 -1.48 10.75
N LEU A 50 8.52 -1.31 9.55
CA LEU A 50 8.61 -0.06 8.78
C LEU A 50 7.51 0.95 9.10
N THR A 51 6.36 0.50 9.64
CA THR A 51 5.21 1.37 9.95
C THR A 51 5.59 2.56 10.84
N PRO A 52 6.39 2.41 11.91
CA PRO A 52 6.82 3.55 12.73
C PRO A 52 7.69 4.59 12.02
N LEU A 53 8.29 4.23 10.88
CA LEU A 53 9.07 5.16 10.05
C LEU A 53 8.19 5.86 9.01
N SER A 54 7.10 5.20 8.62
CA SER A 54 6.11 5.77 7.71
C SER A 54 5.45 7.00 8.34
N GLY A 55 5.30 8.05 7.54
CA GLY A 55 4.63 9.28 7.95
C GLY A 55 5.44 10.28 8.79
N LYS A 56 6.75 10.08 8.92
CA LYS A 56 7.67 11.08 9.53
C LYS A 56 8.30 12.04 8.52
N GLY A 57 8.04 11.84 7.23
CA GLY A 57 8.62 12.66 6.17
C GLY A 57 8.09 14.10 6.18
N MET A 58 8.92 15.04 5.73
CA MET A 58 8.51 16.44 5.61
C MET A 58 7.31 16.63 4.68
N SER A 59 7.11 15.76 3.69
CA SER A 59 5.95 15.81 2.80
C SER A 59 4.75 15.01 3.30
N TYR A 60 4.80 14.41 4.50
CA TYR A 60 3.72 13.56 4.98
C TYR A 60 2.41 14.34 5.20
N ILE A 61 1.33 13.76 4.71
CA ILE A 61 -0.04 14.23 4.87
C ILE A 61 -0.90 13.06 5.36
N LYS A 62 -1.49 13.19 6.55
CA LYS A 62 -2.31 12.13 7.15
C LYS A 62 -3.67 11.96 6.48
N ASN A 63 -4.35 13.06 6.16
CA ASN A 63 -5.69 13.07 5.56
C ASN A 63 -5.97 14.44 4.91
N SER A 64 -7.16 14.59 4.33
CA SER A 64 -7.59 15.82 3.65
C SER A 64 -7.64 17.05 4.57
N GLN A 65 -8.05 16.88 5.83
CA GLN A 65 -8.09 17.98 6.79
C GLN A 65 -6.69 18.47 7.15
N HIS A 66 -5.78 17.55 7.48
CA HIS A 66 -4.36 17.84 7.74
C HIS A 66 -3.68 18.50 6.54
N PHE A 67 -4.06 18.10 5.32
CA PHE A 67 -3.58 18.78 4.11
C PHE A 67 -3.99 20.26 4.08
N VAL A 68 -5.28 20.56 4.29
CA VAL A 68 -5.79 21.93 4.25
C VAL A 68 -5.11 22.81 5.31
N GLU A 69 -4.95 22.30 6.53
CA GLU A 69 -4.25 23.00 7.61
C GLU A 69 -2.80 23.31 7.25
N ARG A 70 -2.11 22.37 6.59
CA ARG A 70 -0.72 22.54 6.19
C ARG A 70 -0.57 23.49 5.01
N ALA A 71 -1.45 23.37 4.02
CA ALA A 71 -1.46 24.22 2.84
C ALA A 71 -1.65 25.70 3.19
N LYS A 72 -2.53 26.01 4.16
CA LYS A 72 -2.73 27.37 4.67
C LYS A 72 -1.47 28.01 5.27
N LYS A 73 -0.52 27.21 5.76
CA LYS A 73 0.71 27.67 6.40
C LYS A 73 1.85 27.90 5.40
N ILE A 74 1.66 27.56 4.13
CA ILE A 74 2.68 27.74 3.08
C ILE A 74 2.50 29.13 2.46
N SER A 75 3.47 30.02 2.64
CA SER A 75 3.58 31.25 1.87
C SER A 75 4.42 31.00 0.62
N ILE A 76 3.84 31.25 -0.55
CA ILE A 76 4.55 31.13 -1.82
C ILE A 76 5.20 32.48 -2.09
N GLU A 77 6.54 32.53 -2.02
CA GLU A 77 7.26 33.70 -2.50
C GLU A 77 7.24 33.70 -4.03
N THR A 78 6.71 34.78 -4.59
CA THR A 78 6.76 35.00 -6.04
C THR A 78 8.16 35.50 -6.37
N ARG A 79 8.91 34.77 -7.20
CA ARG A 79 10.17 35.28 -7.76
C ARG A 79 9.84 36.55 -8.56
N GLN A 80 10.45 37.67 -8.15
CA GLN A 80 10.44 38.93 -8.87
C GLN A 80 11.13 38.79 -10.23
#